data_AF-A0A838PQW6-F1
#
_entry.id   AF-A0A838PQW6-F1
#
_cell.length_a   1.000
_cell.length_b   1.000
_cell.length_c   1.000
_cell.angle_alpha   90.00
_cell.angle_beta   90.00
_cell.angle_gamma   90.00
#
_symmetry.space_group_name_H-M   'P 1'
#
loop_
_entity.id
_entity.type
_entity.pdbx_description
1 polymer ?
#
loop_
_entity_poly.entity_id
_entity_poly.type
_entity_poly.pdbx_seq_one_letter_code
_entity_poly.pdbx_strand_id
1 'polypeptide(L)'
;MRKLVTLLASLLALAPACGESAGGGGGEPAARGGGEPQRFAADITPLNRSEVEGTLRMSLADNHLTVDIDARGLEPSTIHAQHIHGVLDGNREASCPVPADDPNADGFVGLDEGKSAYGGDLLALEPFPTVGPSGRLDWNLTLDVDPDELRPLERRVLLLRGGLADLDAKGGADYVPDLPVACAVIRPLESRASERSKG
;
A
#
# COMPACT_ATOMS: atom_id res chain seq x y z
N MET A 1 56.98 24.70 37.63
CA MET A 1 57.35 23.70 38.67
C MET A 1 57.09 22.32 38.09
N ARG A 2 58.10 21.45 38.19
CA ARG A 2 58.16 20.09 37.64
C ARG A 2 57.21 19.16 38.41
N LYS A 3 56.62 18.17 37.72
CA LYS A 3 56.80 16.74 38.02
C LYS A 3 56.14 15.85 36.95
N LEU A 4 56.99 15.19 36.17
CA LEU A 4 56.77 13.89 35.53
C LEU A 4 56.41 12.85 36.59
N VAL A 5 55.53 11.90 36.26
CA VAL A 5 55.70 10.49 36.65
C VAL A 5 55.29 9.62 35.45
N THR A 6 56.15 8.65 35.15
CA THR A 6 56.12 7.79 33.98
C THR A 6 55.84 6.34 34.40
N LEU A 7 55.26 5.57 33.48
CA LEU A 7 55.33 4.10 33.30
C LEU A 7 54.60 3.18 34.30
N LEU A 8 53.77 2.27 33.76
CA LEU A 8 54.07 0.83 33.78
C LEU A 8 53.26 0.09 32.70
N ALA A 9 53.95 -0.74 31.91
CA ALA A 9 53.37 -1.72 31.00
C ALA A 9 53.04 -3.02 31.77
N SER A 10 52.03 -3.77 31.35
CA SER A 10 51.90 -5.20 31.65
C SER A 10 51.05 -5.90 30.58
N LEU A 11 51.67 -6.92 29.98
CA LEU A 11 51.13 -7.89 29.02
C LEU A 11 50.96 -9.25 29.75
N LEU A 12 50.23 -10.21 29.16
CA LEU A 12 49.93 -11.62 29.56
C LEU A 12 48.71 -11.79 30.50
N ALA A 13 47.82 -12.79 30.36
CA ALA A 13 47.85 -14.06 29.64
C ALA A 13 46.42 -14.57 29.29
N LEU A 14 46.37 -15.53 28.37
CA LEU A 14 45.20 -16.31 27.94
C LEU A 14 45.14 -17.65 28.70
N ALA A 15 43.98 -18.08 29.21
CA ALA A 15 43.63 -19.50 29.44
C ALA A 15 42.12 -19.70 29.77
N PRO A 16 41.54 -20.88 29.45
CA PRO A 16 40.10 -21.15 29.39
C PRO A 16 39.52 -21.75 30.67
N ALA A 17 38.19 -21.65 30.84
CA ALA A 17 37.45 -22.48 31.80
C ALA A 17 36.16 -23.02 31.15
N CYS A 18 36.04 -24.35 31.18
CA CYS A 18 34.84 -25.13 30.87
C CYS A 18 33.91 -25.23 32.09
N GLY A 19 32.60 -25.43 31.82
CA GLY A 19 31.58 -25.99 32.72
C GLY A 19 30.78 -24.95 33.52
N GLU A 20 29.48 -25.04 33.77
CA GLU A 20 28.43 -26.04 33.49
C GLU A 20 27.08 -25.34 33.78
N SER A 21 26.01 -25.88 33.20
CA SER A 21 24.62 -25.45 33.17
C SER A 21 23.87 -25.23 34.50
N ALA A 22 22.99 -24.23 34.54
CA ALA A 22 21.64 -24.26 35.12
C ALA A 22 20.89 -23.00 34.60
N GLY A 23 19.87 -23.08 33.75
CA GLY A 23 18.59 -23.73 34.05
C GLY A 23 17.61 -22.66 34.54
N GLY A 24 17.02 -21.91 33.61
CA GLY A 24 16.02 -20.88 33.92
C GLY A 24 15.19 -20.56 32.68
N GLY A 25 14.19 -21.40 32.42
CA GLY A 25 13.25 -21.24 31.32
C GLY A 25 12.40 -19.97 31.46
N GLY A 26 12.85 -18.89 30.84
CA GLY A 26 11.96 -17.87 30.30
C GLY A 26 11.55 -18.34 28.92
N GLY A 27 10.34 -18.90 28.80
CA GLY A 27 9.73 -19.17 27.51
C GLY A 27 9.51 -17.84 26.80
N GLU A 28 10.50 -17.43 26.02
CA GLU A 28 10.34 -16.46 24.96
C GLU A 28 9.21 -17.01 24.06
N PRO A 29 8.18 -16.21 23.74
CA PRO A 29 7.11 -16.68 22.88
C PRO A 29 7.77 -17.05 21.56
N ALA A 30 7.76 -18.36 21.26
CA ALA A 30 8.11 -18.85 19.95
C ALA A 30 7.26 -18.05 18.96
N ALA A 31 7.93 -17.24 18.13
CA ALA A 31 7.34 -16.65 16.94
C ALA A 31 6.68 -17.81 16.19
N ARG A 32 5.35 -17.90 16.31
CA ARG A 32 4.56 -18.80 15.48
C ARG A 32 4.84 -18.33 14.07
N GLY A 33 5.40 -19.23 13.25
CA GLY A 33 5.80 -18.89 11.89
C GLY A 33 4.65 -18.25 11.14
N GLY A 34 4.72 -16.92 10.97
CA GLY A 34 3.89 -16.20 10.03
C GLY A 34 4.21 -16.76 8.64
N GLY A 35 3.16 -17.11 7.89
CA GLY A 35 3.35 -17.51 6.50
C GLY A 35 4.12 -16.43 5.74
N GLU A 36 4.83 -16.81 4.66
CA GLU A 36 5.48 -15.80 3.83
C GLU A 36 4.46 -14.74 3.39
N PRO A 37 4.83 -13.45 3.44
CA PRO A 37 3.92 -12.37 3.06
C PRO A 37 3.37 -12.59 1.65
N GLN A 38 2.05 -12.51 1.51
CA GLN A 38 1.41 -12.49 0.20
C GLN A 38 1.69 -11.14 -0.45
N ARG A 39 2.28 -11.16 -1.64
CA ARG A 39 2.65 -9.94 -2.36
C ARG A 39 1.70 -9.70 -3.51
N PHE A 40 1.38 -8.42 -3.73
CA PHE A 40 0.50 -7.99 -4.80
C PHE A 40 1.11 -6.77 -5.51
N ALA A 41 0.70 -6.57 -6.75
CA ALA A 41 1.03 -5.37 -7.52
C ALA A 41 -0.14 -4.97 -8.42
N ALA A 42 -0.17 -3.70 -8.80
CA ALA A 42 -1.07 -3.19 -9.82
C ALA A 42 -0.45 -1.98 -10.53
N ASP A 43 -0.82 -1.79 -11.79
CA ASP A 43 -0.59 -0.53 -12.50
C ASP A 43 -1.77 0.40 -12.22
N ILE A 44 -1.46 1.62 -11.80
CA ILE A 44 -2.45 2.68 -11.59
C ILE A 44 -2.70 3.34 -12.94
N THR A 45 -3.95 3.29 -13.39
CA THR A 45 -4.38 3.80 -14.69
C THR A 45 -5.36 4.95 -14.54
N PRO A 46 -5.32 5.95 -15.45
CA PRO A 46 -6.13 7.16 -15.33
C PRO A 46 -7.62 6.87 -15.53
N LEU A 47 -8.46 7.63 -14.80
CA LEU A 47 -9.90 7.73 -14.97
C LEU A 47 -10.30 9.19 -15.20
N ASN A 48 -11.52 9.42 -15.70
CA ASN A 48 -12.12 10.76 -15.76
C ASN A 48 -11.24 11.83 -16.43
N ARG A 49 -10.53 11.43 -17.49
CA ARG A 49 -9.59 12.27 -18.25
C ARG A 49 -8.45 12.85 -17.40
N SER A 50 -8.17 12.25 -16.25
CA SER A 50 -6.95 12.54 -15.52
C SER A 50 -5.73 12.06 -16.31
N GLU A 51 -4.56 12.53 -15.89
CA GLU A 51 -3.26 12.01 -16.35
C GLU A 51 -2.59 11.17 -15.24
N VAL A 52 -3.37 10.71 -14.26
CA VAL A 52 -2.84 10.00 -13.11
C VAL A 52 -2.41 8.60 -13.51
N GLU A 53 -1.14 8.30 -13.31
CA GLU A 53 -0.55 7.00 -13.60
C GLU A 53 0.51 6.65 -12.56
N GLY A 54 0.77 5.35 -12.37
CA GLY A 54 1.66 4.91 -11.31
C GLY A 54 1.68 3.41 -11.09
N THR A 55 2.23 3.00 -9.95
CA THR A 55 2.27 1.61 -9.51
C THR A 55 1.86 1.50 -8.04
N LEU A 56 1.23 0.38 -7.73
CA LEU A 56 0.88 -0.05 -6.40
C LEU A 56 1.64 -1.35 -6.11
N ARG A 57 2.22 -1.47 -4.91
CA ARG A 57 2.71 -2.74 -4.37
C ARG A 57 2.13 -2.94 -2.99
N MET A 58 1.81 -4.18 -2.66
CA MET A 58 1.25 -4.52 -1.36
C MET A 58 1.86 -5.81 -0.84
N SER A 59 1.95 -5.91 0.48
CA SER A 59 2.38 -7.09 1.20
C SER A 59 1.46 -7.33 2.38
N LEU A 60 0.76 -8.46 2.40
CA LEU A 60 -0.09 -8.88 3.51
C LEU A 60 0.58 -10.01 4.28
N ALA A 61 0.99 -9.75 5.52
CA ALA A 61 1.52 -10.73 6.46
C ALA A 61 0.63 -10.75 7.71
N ASP A 62 0.01 -11.89 7.99
CA ASP A 62 -0.98 -12.04 9.07
C ASP A 62 -2.09 -10.99 8.97
N ASN A 63 -2.09 -10.00 9.87
CA ASN A 63 -3.02 -8.86 9.93
C ASN A 63 -2.35 -7.52 9.58
N HIS A 64 -1.11 -7.52 9.09
CA HIS A 64 -0.38 -6.33 8.70
C HIS A 64 -0.37 -6.19 7.18
N LEU A 65 -1.01 -5.14 6.67
CA LEU A 65 -0.98 -4.77 5.26
C LEU A 65 -0.02 -3.60 5.05
N THR A 66 1.11 -3.86 4.40
CA THR A 66 2.01 -2.80 3.89
C THR A 66 1.61 -2.44 2.47
N VAL A 67 1.50 -1.15 2.19
CA VAL A 67 1.12 -0.57 0.89
C VAL A 67 2.17 0.45 0.47
N ASP A 68 2.64 0.32 -0.76
CA ASP A 68 3.54 1.26 -1.44
C ASP A 68 2.83 1.79 -2.69
N ILE A 69 2.67 3.11 -2.78
CA ILE A 69 2.09 3.80 -3.95
C ILE A 69 3.10 4.79 -4.50
N ASP A 70 3.35 4.67 -5.80
CA ASP A 70 4.11 5.62 -6.59
C ASP A 70 3.22 6.12 -7.73
N ALA A 71 2.75 7.37 -7.67
CA ALA A 71 1.87 7.94 -8.68
C ALA A 71 2.27 9.37 -9.03
N ARG A 72 1.98 9.78 -10.27
CA ARG A 72 2.19 11.14 -10.78
C ARG A 72 0.93 11.63 -11.47
N GLY A 73 0.86 12.94 -11.76
CA GLY A 73 -0.28 13.56 -12.44
C GLY A 73 -1.46 13.87 -11.51
N LEU A 74 -1.24 13.82 -10.20
CA LEU A 74 -2.23 14.16 -9.17
C LEU A 74 -2.33 15.68 -9.01
N GLU A 75 -3.51 16.16 -8.59
CA GLU A 75 -3.75 17.60 -8.39
C GLU A 75 -2.88 18.15 -7.25
N PRO A 76 -1.96 19.09 -7.53
CA PRO A 76 -1.02 19.55 -6.52
C PRO A 76 -1.70 20.24 -5.33
N SER A 77 -1.10 20.12 -4.14
CA SER A 77 -1.56 20.79 -2.91
C SER A 77 -2.96 20.38 -2.46
N THR A 78 -3.46 19.23 -2.92
CA THR A 78 -4.74 18.66 -2.51
C THR A 78 -4.56 17.30 -1.87
N ILE A 79 -5.58 16.85 -1.13
CA ILE A 79 -5.62 15.50 -0.55
C ILE A 79 -6.11 14.55 -1.64
N HIS A 80 -5.49 13.37 -1.77
CA HIS A 80 -6.08 12.31 -2.58
C HIS A 80 -6.50 11.19 -1.67
N ALA A 81 -7.76 10.77 -1.76
CA ALA A 81 -8.26 9.64 -1.00
C ALA A 81 -7.91 8.33 -1.72
N GLN A 82 -7.37 7.34 -1.01
CA GLN A 82 -7.09 6.01 -1.56
C GLN A 82 -7.91 4.95 -0.83
N HIS A 83 -8.70 4.20 -1.59
CA HIS A 83 -9.55 3.14 -1.06
C HIS A 83 -9.32 1.83 -1.79
N ILE A 84 -9.33 0.72 -1.06
CA ILE A 84 -9.48 -0.62 -1.63
C ILE A 84 -10.99 -0.89 -1.72
N HIS A 85 -11.46 -1.22 -2.91
CA HIS A 85 -12.85 -1.57 -3.17
C HIS A 85 -13.01 -3.04 -3.57
N GLY A 86 -14.20 -3.58 -3.30
CA GLY A 86 -14.55 -4.93 -3.71
C GLY A 86 -16.05 -5.15 -3.87
N VAL A 87 -16.38 -6.12 -4.72
CA VAL A 87 -17.74 -6.61 -4.90
C VAL A 87 -17.93 -7.80 -3.96
N LEU A 88 -18.94 -7.70 -3.08
CA LEU A 88 -19.27 -8.77 -2.13
C LEU A 88 -20.23 -9.81 -2.73
N ASP A 89 -20.90 -9.49 -3.83
CA ASP A 89 -21.89 -10.36 -4.47
C ASP A 89 -21.28 -11.33 -5.49
N GLY A 90 -21.57 -12.62 -5.33
CA GLY A 90 -21.57 -13.58 -6.45
C GLY A 90 -20.20 -13.94 -7.03
N ASN A 91 -19.12 -13.85 -6.25
CA ASN A 91 -17.77 -14.26 -6.67
C ASN A 91 -17.16 -13.42 -7.81
N ARG A 92 -17.77 -12.27 -8.13
CA ARG A 92 -17.29 -11.35 -9.18
C ARG A 92 -16.06 -10.58 -8.71
N GLU A 93 -15.13 -10.34 -9.63
CA GLU A 93 -13.98 -9.47 -9.38
C GLU A 93 -14.36 -8.00 -9.56
N ALA A 94 -13.85 -7.14 -8.69
CA ALA A 94 -13.94 -5.71 -8.91
C ALA A 94 -13.13 -5.32 -10.15
N SER A 95 -13.63 -4.32 -10.88
CA SER A 95 -12.94 -3.74 -12.03
C SER A 95 -12.93 -2.22 -11.94
N CYS A 96 -12.01 -1.61 -12.68
CA CYS A 96 -12.05 -0.17 -12.88
C CYS A 96 -13.29 0.21 -13.72
N PRO A 97 -13.96 1.32 -13.41
CA PRO A 97 -15.07 1.80 -14.21
C PRO A 97 -14.58 2.25 -15.58
N VAL A 98 -15.48 2.24 -16.54
CA VAL A 98 -15.23 2.68 -17.92
C VAL A 98 -16.04 3.93 -18.25
N PRO A 99 -15.68 4.71 -19.28
CA PRO A 99 -16.46 5.89 -19.67
C PRO A 99 -17.93 5.62 -20.02
N ALA A 100 -18.31 4.36 -20.27
CA ALA A 100 -19.71 3.98 -20.48
C ALA A 100 -20.52 3.86 -19.17
N ASP A 101 -19.86 3.87 -18.02
CA ASP A 101 -20.48 3.89 -16.69
C ASP A 101 -20.89 5.32 -16.28
N ASP A 102 -21.22 6.18 -17.25
CA ASP A 102 -21.72 7.57 -17.06
C ASP A 102 -23.17 7.64 -17.59
N PRO A 103 -24.16 7.21 -16.79
CA PRO A 103 -25.57 7.21 -17.20
C PRO A 103 -26.18 8.60 -17.26
N ASN A 104 -25.61 9.58 -16.56
CA ASN A 104 -26.14 10.94 -16.51
C ASN A 104 -25.59 11.83 -17.66
N ALA A 105 -24.52 11.37 -18.32
CA ALA A 105 -23.84 11.99 -19.45
C ALA A 105 -23.25 13.38 -19.16
N ASP A 106 -22.81 13.62 -17.92
CA ASP A 106 -22.02 14.81 -17.53
C ASP A 106 -20.55 14.71 -17.96
N GLY A 107 -20.15 13.55 -18.49
CA GLY A 107 -18.83 13.30 -19.03
C GLY A 107 -17.83 12.80 -18.00
N PHE A 108 -18.25 12.52 -16.76
CA PHE A 108 -17.45 11.97 -15.69
C PHE A 108 -18.15 10.74 -15.11
N VAL A 109 -17.39 9.78 -14.61
CA VAL A 109 -17.91 8.66 -13.84
C VAL A 109 -17.76 8.99 -12.36
N GLY A 110 -18.86 9.32 -11.70
CA GLY A 110 -18.93 9.56 -10.27
C GLY A 110 -18.88 8.28 -9.44
N LEU A 111 -18.87 8.42 -8.11
CA LEU A 111 -18.76 7.27 -7.21
C LEU A 111 -19.97 6.33 -7.25
N ASP A 112 -21.18 6.88 -7.33
CA ASP A 112 -22.37 6.03 -7.38
C ASP A 112 -22.50 5.30 -8.72
N GLU A 113 -21.99 5.90 -9.79
CA GLU A 113 -22.08 5.38 -11.15
C GLU A 113 -21.06 4.26 -11.39
N GLY A 114 -19.82 4.44 -10.93
CA GLY A 114 -18.78 3.41 -11.00
C GLY A 114 -18.97 2.24 -10.01
N LYS A 115 -19.91 2.35 -9.06
CA LYS A 115 -20.12 1.37 -7.98
C LYS A 115 -20.41 -0.04 -8.48
N SER A 116 -21.10 -0.20 -9.61
CA SER A 116 -21.32 -1.51 -10.21
C SER A 116 -20.01 -2.19 -10.62
N ALA A 117 -18.98 -1.43 -11.01
CA ALA A 117 -17.68 -1.96 -11.39
C ALA A 117 -16.86 -2.40 -10.17
N TYR A 118 -16.59 -1.49 -9.23
CA TYR A 118 -15.64 -1.73 -8.14
C TYR A 118 -16.28 -2.19 -6.81
N GLY A 119 -17.59 -2.01 -6.65
CA GLY A 119 -18.31 -2.41 -5.43
C GLY A 119 -18.19 -1.40 -4.28
N GLY A 120 -18.20 -1.90 -3.05
CA GLY A 120 -18.14 -1.06 -1.84
C GLY A 120 -16.72 -0.78 -1.38
N ASP A 121 -16.55 0.28 -0.59
CA ASP A 121 -15.32 0.63 0.10
C ASP A 121 -15.02 -0.43 1.17
N LEU A 122 -13.88 -1.13 1.04
CA LEU A 122 -13.44 -2.15 2.01
C LEU A 122 -12.40 -1.62 2.98
N LEU A 123 -11.50 -0.76 2.51
CA LEU A 123 -10.44 -0.18 3.34
C LEU A 123 -10.07 1.21 2.85
N ALA A 124 -10.08 2.18 3.75
CA ALA A 124 -9.45 3.48 3.54
C ALA A 124 -7.97 3.42 3.94
N LEU A 125 -7.07 3.91 3.09
CA LEU A 125 -5.63 3.95 3.37
C LEU A 125 -5.26 5.23 4.14
N GLU A 126 -5.84 5.38 5.33
CA GLU A 126 -5.65 6.56 6.16
C GLU A 126 -4.32 6.56 6.94
N PRO A 127 -3.75 7.74 7.22
CA PRO A 127 -4.21 9.07 6.80
C PRO A 127 -3.95 9.32 5.31
N PHE A 128 -4.85 10.04 4.64
CA PHE A 128 -4.67 10.41 3.24
C PHE A 128 -3.58 11.49 3.08
N PRO A 129 -2.56 11.26 2.24
CA PRO A 129 -1.49 12.23 2.04
C PRO A 129 -1.97 13.43 1.21
N THR A 130 -1.51 14.62 1.60
CA THR A 130 -1.57 15.81 0.73
C THR A 130 -0.42 15.75 -0.27
N VAL A 131 -0.73 15.83 -1.55
CA VAL A 131 0.27 15.78 -2.62
C VAL A 131 0.97 17.12 -2.74
N GLY A 132 2.30 17.10 -2.84
CA GLY A 132 3.11 18.31 -2.97
C GLY A 132 2.94 19.02 -4.33
N PRO A 133 3.65 20.14 -4.54
CA PRO A 133 3.55 20.94 -5.76
C PRO A 133 3.90 20.19 -7.07
N SER A 134 4.57 19.05 -6.97
CA SER A 134 4.96 18.23 -8.13
C SER A 134 3.83 17.34 -8.66
N GLY A 135 2.70 17.21 -7.95
CA GLY A 135 1.66 16.26 -8.33
C GLY A 135 2.11 14.79 -8.20
N ARG A 136 3.18 14.52 -7.44
CA ARG A 136 3.73 13.19 -7.21
C ARG A 136 3.38 12.68 -5.82
N LEU A 137 2.87 11.46 -5.76
CA LEU A 137 2.64 10.69 -4.55
C LEU A 137 3.69 9.59 -4.46
N ASP A 138 4.49 9.62 -3.40
CA ASP A 138 5.41 8.57 -2.98
C ASP A 138 5.05 8.23 -1.55
N TRP A 139 4.34 7.12 -1.36
CA TRP A 139 3.65 6.84 -0.11
C TRP A 139 3.84 5.38 0.30
N ASN A 140 4.33 5.19 1.53
CA ASN A 140 4.41 3.89 2.18
C ASN A 140 3.63 3.95 3.49
N LEU A 141 2.77 2.97 3.70
CA LEU A 141 1.92 2.86 4.88
C LEU A 141 1.79 1.39 5.29
N THR A 142 1.78 1.12 6.59
CA THR A 142 1.41 -0.19 7.13
C THR A 142 0.21 -0.03 8.05
N LEU A 143 -0.80 -0.86 7.83
CA LEU A 143 -2.06 -0.86 8.57
C LEU A 143 -2.28 -2.22 9.24
N ASP A 144 -2.81 -2.19 10.46
CA ASP A 144 -3.48 -3.34 11.05
C ASP A 144 -4.86 -3.50 10.42
N VAL A 145 -5.13 -4.65 9.82
CA VAL A 145 -6.37 -4.94 9.07
C VAL A 145 -6.98 -6.27 9.51
N ASP A 146 -8.28 -6.45 9.28
CA ASP A 146 -8.85 -7.78 9.25
C ASP A 146 -8.63 -8.38 7.84
N PRO A 147 -7.74 -9.37 7.68
CA PRO A 147 -7.46 -9.95 6.38
C PRO A 147 -8.66 -10.67 5.77
N ASP A 148 -9.63 -11.12 6.57
CA ASP A 148 -10.81 -11.85 6.08
C ASP A 148 -11.82 -10.91 5.42
N GLU A 149 -11.85 -9.63 5.80
CA GLU A 149 -12.67 -8.61 5.13
C GLU A 149 -12.07 -8.20 3.76
N LEU A 150 -10.76 -8.29 3.61
CA LEU A 150 -10.06 -7.87 2.39
C LEU A 150 -9.93 -8.99 1.36
N ARG A 151 -9.75 -10.24 1.83
CA ARG A 151 -9.48 -11.38 0.96
C ARG A 151 -10.70 -11.77 0.11
N PRO A 152 -10.47 -12.30 -1.10
CA PRO A 152 -9.19 -12.33 -1.82
C PRO A 152 -8.79 -10.93 -2.34
N LEU A 153 -7.56 -10.50 -2.07
CA LEU A 153 -7.06 -9.16 -2.45
C LEU A 153 -6.91 -9.01 -3.97
N GLU A 154 -6.63 -10.10 -4.68
CA GLU A 154 -6.52 -10.17 -6.14
C GLU A 154 -7.83 -9.92 -6.90
N ARG A 155 -8.95 -9.82 -6.18
CA ARG A 155 -10.27 -9.46 -6.71
C ARG A 155 -10.71 -8.06 -6.34
N ARG A 156 -9.79 -7.26 -5.80
CA ARG A 156 -10.03 -5.89 -5.35
C ARG A 156 -9.38 -4.90 -6.30
N VAL A 157 -9.82 -3.66 -6.21
CA VAL A 157 -9.19 -2.55 -6.92
C VAL A 157 -8.79 -1.47 -5.92
N LEU A 158 -7.73 -0.75 -6.23
CA LEU A 158 -7.44 0.53 -5.62
C LEU A 158 -8.17 1.62 -6.42
N LEU A 159 -8.86 2.53 -5.74
CA LEU A 159 -9.47 3.72 -6.31
C LEU A 159 -8.81 4.96 -5.70
N LEU A 160 -8.20 5.82 -6.53
CA LEU A 160 -7.69 7.13 -6.14
C LEU A 160 -8.75 8.18 -6.47
N ARG A 161 -9.06 9.05 -5.50
CA ARG A 161 -10.04 10.12 -5.63
C ARG A 161 -9.41 11.51 -5.46
N GLY A 162 -10.12 12.53 -5.92
CA GLY A 162 -9.73 13.94 -5.81
C GLY A 162 -9.18 14.45 -7.12
N GLY A 163 -9.98 15.21 -7.87
CA GLY A 163 -9.57 15.72 -9.18
C GLY A 163 -10.40 16.90 -9.63
N LEU A 164 -10.00 17.50 -10.74
CA LEU A 164 -10.72 18.62 -11.34
C LEU A 164 -11.84 18.11 -12.25
N ALA A 165 -13.04 18.66 -12.12
CA ALA A 165 -14.15 18.41 -13.03
C ALA A 165 -14.98 19.67 -13.29
N ASP A 166 -15.47 19.80 -14.51
CA ASP A 166 -16.44 20.83 -14.93
C ASP A 166 -17.83 20.18 -14.95
N LEU A 167 -18.41 19.97 -13.76
CA LEU A 167 -19.68 19.25 -13.61
C LEU A 167 -20.90 20.08 -14.02
N ASP A 168 -20.77 21.42 -14.12
CA ASP A 168 -21.86 22.29 -14.54
C ASP A 168 -21.81 22.69 -16.02
N ALA A 169 -20.76 22.26 -16.73
CA ALA A 169 -20.49 22.50 -18.14
C ALA A 169 -20.52 23.99 -18.53
N LYS A 170 -20.22 24.90 -17.61
CA LYS A 170 -20.17 26.35 -17.88
C LYS A 170 -18.78 26.86 -18.21
N GLY A 171 -17.80 25.97 -18.23
CA GLY A 171 -16.41 26.31 -18.48
C GLY A 171 -15.70 26.65 -17.18
N GLY A 172 -14.85 25.72 -16.74
CA GLY A 172 -14.03 25.86 -15.55
C GLY A 172 -14.11 24.57 -14.74
N ALA A 173 -12.96 24.05 -14.32
CA ALA A 173 -12.92 22.83 -13.54
C ALA A 173 -12.70 23.17 -12.06
N ASP A 174 -13.58 22.65 -11.21
CA ASP A 174 -13.48 22.75 -9.76
C ASP A 174 -12.89 21.46 -9.20
N TYR A 175 -12.21 21.57 -8.06
CA TYR A 175 -11.72 20.40 -7.35
C TYR A 175 -12.86 19.65 -6.67
N VAL A 176 -13.02 18.38 -7.04
CA VAL A 176 -14.03 17.45 -6.54
C VAL A 176 -13.31 16.34 -5.75
N PRO A 177 -13.38 16.35 -4.40
CA PRO A 177 -12.64 15.40 -3.55
C PRO A 177 -12.95 13.93 -3.82
N ASP A 178 -14.17 13.63 -4.24
CA ASP A 178 -14.66 12.27 -4.43
C ASP A 178 -14.59 11.79 -5.88
N LEU A 179 -14.16 12.63 -6.82
CA LEU A 179 -14.04 12.24 -8.23
C LEU A 179 -12.98 11.14 -8.36
N PRO A 180 -13.32 9.95 -8.90
CA PRO A 180 -12.32 8.94 -9.23
C PRO A 180 -11.35 9.48 -10.27
N VAL A 181 -10.06 9.57 -9.94
CA VAL A 181 -9.03 10.04 -10.88
C VAL A 181 -8.13 8.91 -11.36
N ALA A 182 -8.03 7.80 -10.63
CA ALA A 182 -7.29 6.64 -11.11
C ALA A 182 -7.81 5.36 -10.46
N CYS A 183 -7.54 4.25 -11.12
CA CYS A 183 -7.85 2.93 -10.61
C CYS A 183 -6.76 1.91 -10.96
N ALA A 184 -6.57 0.93 -10.08
CA ALA A 184 -5.61 -0.14 -10.24
C ALA A 184 -6.23 -1.48 -9.87
N VAL A 185 -6.15 -2.46 -10.76
CA VAL A 185 -6.64 -3.82 -10.47
C VAL A 185 -5.55 -4.63 -9.78
N ILE A 186 -5.81 -5.07 -8.56
CA ILE A 186 -4.81 -5.74 -7.72
C ILE A 186 -4.59 -7.17 -8.22
N ARG A 187 -3.32 -7.56 -8.39
CA ARG A 187 -2.92 -8.89 -8.84
C ARG A 187 -1.87 -9.49 -7.92
N PRO A 188 -1.84 -10.83 -7.72
CA PRO A 188 -0.76 -11.47 -7.00
C PRO A 188 0.55 -11.23 -7.74
N LEU A 189 1.58 -10.86 -6.99
CA LEU A 189 2.94 -10.87 -7.48
C LEU A 189 3.44 -12.30 -7.31
N GLU A 190 3.53 -13.06 -8.40
CA GLU A 190 4.00 -14.45 -8.33
C GLU A 190 5.31 -14.51 -7.56
N SER A 191 5.35 -15.32 -6.50
CA SER A 191 6.61 -15.61 -5.85
C SER A 191 7.47 -16.33 -6.88
N ARG A 192 8.62 -15.74 -7.24
CA ARG A 192 9.69 -16.56 -7.79
C ARG A 192 10.10 -17.50 -6.66
N ALA A 193 9.45 -18.66 -6.58
CA ALA A 193 9.99 -19.79 -5.87
C ALA A 193 11.38 -19.97 -6.44
N SER A 194 12.39 -19.59 -5.66
CA SER A 194 13.78 -19.87 -5.97
C SER A 194 13.84 -21.34 -6.34
N GLU A 195 14.28 -21.62 -7.57
CA GLU A 195 14.63 -22.95 -8.03
C GLU A 195 15.66 -23.56 -7.05
N ARG A 196 15.17 -24.15 -5.96
CA ARG A 196 15.84 -25.29 -5.32
C ARG A 196 15.48 -26.53 -6.13
N SER A 197 15.91 -26.55 -7.38
CA SER A 197 16.02 -27.79 -8.13
C SER A 197 17.47 -28.26 -8.03
N LYS A 198 17.66 -29.20 -7.09
CA LYS A 198 18.56 -30.35 -7.17
C LYS A 198 19.56 -30.34 -8.35
N GLY A 199 20.84 -30.36 -7.97
CA GLY A 199 21.99 -30.79 -8.75
C GLY A 199 23.19 -30.92 -7.85
#